data_AF-A0A433QE72-F1
#
_entry.id   AF-A0A433QE72-F1
#
_cell.length_a   1.000
_cell.length_b   1.000
_cell.length_c   1.000
_cell.angle_alpha   90.00
_cell.angle_beta   90.00
_cell.angle_gamma   90.00
#
_symmetry.space_group_name_H-M   'P 1'
#
loop_
_entity.id
_entity.type
_entity.pdbx_description
1 polymer ?
#
loop_
_entity_poly.entity_id
_entity_poly.type
_entity_poly.pdbx_seq_one_letter_code
_entity_poly.pdbx_strand_id
1 'polypeptide(L)'
;MTLASNQALPPHSTSRSGYIDLSKRRVSPEEVAKCEEKYNKSKAVHSILRHVAEKHDMELVKLYETIGWPLYRKYRHAYDAFKVAITMGLCEMKTWDEVTRKGEARDSTYRSYQKVREELLNNIKRRMTPQPVKIRARFDAMERALNEIKNTLEQYRWSRFKIEKEAKLVSETDDRDFAALMAKAEKENEMVS
;
A
#
# COMPACT_ATOMS: atom_id res chain seq x y z
N MET A 1 50.97 -1.41 -39.04
CA MET A 1 50.34 -0.55 -38.02
C MET A 1 49.02 -0.04 -38.59
N THR A 2 47.94 -0.80 -38.44
CA THR A 2 46.60 -0.41 -38.89
C THR A 2 45.81 -0.01 -37.67
N LEU A 3 45.49 1.28 -37.60
CA LEU A 3 44.70 1.94 -36.57
C LEU A 3 43.31 1.28 -36.52
N ALA A 4 42.99 0.64 -35.39
CA ALA A 4 41.66 0.16 -35.11
C ALA A 4 40.72 1.37 -35.03
N SER A 5 39.85 1.49 -36.02
CA SER A 5 38.82 2.52 -36.11
C SER A 5 37.92 2.43 -34.87
N ASN A 6 37.93 3.51 -34.09
CA ASN A 6 37.09 3.71 -32.93
C ASN A 6 35.64 3.90 -33.42
N GLN A 7 34.92 2.80 -33.62
CA GLN A 7 33.54 2.82 -34.09
C GLN A 7 32.64 3.25 -32.92
N ALA A 8 32.20 4.51 -32.95
CA ALA A 8 31.20 5.04 -32.04
C ALA A 8 29.93 4.16 -32.09
N LEU A 9 29.51 3.66 -30.92
CA LEU A 9 28.30 2.85 -30.78
C LEU A 9 27.05 3.70 -31.10
N PRO A 10 26.07 3.13 -31.83
CA PRO A 10 24.88 3.86 -32.27
C PRO A 10 23.91 4.22 -31.13
N PRO A 11 23.03 5.22 -31.33
CA PRO A 11 22.11 5.72 -30.31
C PRO A 11 21.05 4.68 -29.93
N HIS A 12 20.78 4.62 -28.63
CA HIS A 12 19.96 3.61 -27.97
C HIS A 12 18.53 3.50 -28.52
N SER A 13 18.07 2.25 -28.60
CA SER A 13 16.73 1.75 -28.96
C SER A 13 16.38 1.71 -30.45
N THR A 14 16.94 0.73 -31.17
CA THR A 14 16.41 0.33 -32.49
C THR A 14 15.22 -0.61 -32.28
N SER A 15 14.00 -0.10 -32.41
CA SER A 15 12.70 -0.79 -32.23
C SER A 15 12.46 -2.03 -33.11
N ARG A 16 13.45 -2.46 -33.90
CA ARG A 16 13.40 -3.59 -34.83
C ARG A 16 14.02 -4.87 -34.31
N SER A 17 14.76 -4.78 -33.21
CA SER A 17 15.40 -5.92 -32.56
C SER A 17 15.01 -5.83 -31.10
N GLY A 18 14.38 -6.85 -30.53
CA GLY A 18 13.81 -6.82 -29.17
C GLY A 18 14.83 -6.70 -28.03
N TYR A 19 16.01 -6.15 -28.30
CA TYR A 19 17.04 -5.87 -27.30
C TYR A 19 16.75 -4.53 -26.61
N ILE A 20 16.75 -4.57 -25.28
CA ILE A 20 16.60 -3.42 -24.42
C ILE A 20 17.94 -3.20 -23.72
N ASP A 21 18.63 -2.11 -24.07
CA ASP A 21 19.84 -1.70 -23.37
C ASP A 21 19.49 -1.09 -22.02
N LEU A 22 20.06 -1.64 -20.94
CA LEU A 22 19.86 -1.15 -19.57
C LEU A 22 21.18 -0.63 -18.98
N SER A 23 21.14 0.47 -18.25
CA SER A 23 22.31 1.02 -17.54
C SER A 23 21.97 1.35 -16.10
N LYS A 24 22.69 0.73 -15.15
CA LYS A 24 22.52 0.98 -13.70
C LYS A 24 23.26 2.23 -13.21
N ARG A 25 24.27 2.69 -13.96
CA ARG A 25 25.15 3.82 -13.55
C ARG A 25 24.46 5.18 -13.56
N ARG A 26 23.40 5.34 -14.35
CA ARG A 26 22.72 6.62 -14.56
C ARG A 26 21.49 6.83 -13.69
N VAL A 27 21.19 5.89 -12.78
CA VAL A 27 19.98 5.92 -11.95
C VAL A 27 20.28 6.65 -10.64
N SER A 28 19.56 7.73 -10.40
CA SER A 28 19.64 8.49 -9.14
C SER A 28 18.94 7.75 -7.99
N PRO A 29 19.33 7.97 -6.72
CA PRO A 29 18.69 7.30 -5.58
C PRO A 29 17.19 7.60 -5.46
N GLU A 30 16.74 8.78 -5.90
CA GLU A 30 15.31 9.11 -5.95
C GLU A 30 14.54 8.29 -6.98
N GLU A 31 15.13 8.05 -8.16
CA GLU A 31 14.55 7.19 -9.19
C GLU A 31 14.50 5.74 -8.75
N VAL A 32 15.52 5.28 -8.01
CA VAL A 32 15.51 3.94 -7.39
C VAL A 32 14.30 3.80 -6.47
N ALA A 33 14.09 4.73 -5.55
CA ALA A 33 12.96 4.68 -4.62
C ALA A 33 11.59 4.68 -5.35
N LYS A 34 11.43 5.56 -6.37
CA LYS A 34 10.20 5.60 -7.19
C LYS A 34 9.97 4.29 -7.96
N CYS A 35 11.04 3.69 -8.49
CA CYS A 35 10.99 2.41 -9.19
C CYS A 35 10.66 1.25 -8.24
N GLU A 36 11.23 1.23 -7.05
CA GLU A 36 10.92 0.23 -6.01
C GLU A 36 9.46 0.33 -5.57
N GLU A 37 8.94 1.53 -5.34
CA GLU A 37 7.53 1.73 -4.99
C GLU A 37 6.61 1.21 -6.11
N LYS A 38 6.91 1.55 -7.37
CA LYS A 38 6.17 1.07 -8.54
C LYS A 38 6.23 -0.46 -8.68
N TYR A 39 7.41 -1.03 -8.47
CA TYR A 39 7.63 -2.47 -8.50
C TYR A 39 6.84 -3.17 -7.39
N ASN A 40 6.88 -2.66 -6.17
CA ASN A 40 6.14 -3.22 -5.03
C ASN A 40 4.63 -3.20 -5.26
N LYS A 41 4.08 -2.10 -5.79
CA LYS A 41 2.68 -2.01 -6.22
C LYS A 41 2.34 -3.06 -7.28
N SER A 42 3.19 -3.20 -8.30
CA SER A 42 2.99 -4.17 -9.39
C SER A 42 3.09 -5.62 -8.90
N LYS A 43 4.04 -5.91 -8.02
CA LYS A 43 4.26 -7.22 -7.40
C LYS A 43 3.09 -7.63 -6.52
N ALA A 44 2.52 -6.70 -5.76
CA ALA A 44 1.30 -6.94 -4.98
C ALA A 44 0.13 -7.34 -5.88
N VAL A 45 -0.12 -6.57 -6.95
CA VAL A 45 -1.17 -6.89 -7.94
C VAL A 45 -0.93 -8.26 -8.58
N HIS A 46 0.30 -8.53 -9.02
CA HIS A 46 0.67 -9.79 -9.64
C HIS A 46 0.48 -10.99 -8.70
N SER A 47 0.91 -10.86 -7.43
CA SER A 47 0.76 -11.92 -6.44
C SER A 47 -0.71 -12.27 -6.19
N ILE A 48 -1.59 -11.26 -6.17
CA ILE A 48 -3.04 -11.47 -6.02
C ILE A 48 -3.62 -12.18 -7.25
N LEU A 49 -3.34 -11.68 -8.46
CA LEU A 49 -3.86 -12.27 -9.70
C LEU A 49 -3.35 -13.70 -9.91
N ARG A 50 -2.09 -13.96 -9.59
CA ARG A 50 -1.50 -15.30 -9.64
C ARG A 50 -2.22 -16.28 -8.73
N HIS A 51 -2.51 -15.88 -7.50
CA HIS A 51 -3.22 -16.75 -6.56
C HIS A 51 -4.64 -17.09 -7.04
N VAL A 52 -5.33 -16.11 -7.64
CA VAL A 52 -6.66 -16.33 -8.22
C VAL A 52 -6.58 -17.24 -9.45
N ALA A 53 -5.57 -17.07 -10.30
CA ALA A 53 -5.33 -17.91 -11.47
C ALA A 53 -5.05 -19.38 -11.07
N GLU A 54 -4.18 -19.61 -10.08
CA GLU A 54 -3.85 -20.95 -9.57
C GLU A 54 -5.08 -21.64 -8.95
N LYS A 55 -5.93 -20.90 -8.24
CA LYS A 55 -7.12 -21.46 -7.57
C LYS A 55 -8.24 -21.85 -8.55
N HIS A 56 -8.35 -21.13 -9.65
CA HIS A 56 -9.39 -21.37 -10.66
C HIS A 56 -8.87 -22.15 -11.88
N ASP A 57 -7.62 -22.60 -11.85
CA ASP A 57 -6.93 -23.27 -12.96
C ASP A 57 -7.05 -22.49 -14.28
N MET A 58 -6.84 -21.17 -14.18
CA MET A 58 -6.93 -20.24 -15.30
C MET A 58 -5.55 -19.77 -15.73
N GLU A 59 -5.40 -19.51 -17.02
CA GLU A 59 -4.19 -18.91 -17.55
C GLU A 59 -4.03 -17.46 -17.06
N LEU A 60 -2.90 -17.17 -16.42
CA LEU A 60 -2.62 -15.86 -15.85
C LEU A 60 -2.69 -14.73 -16.90
N VAL A 61 -2.24 -14.99 -18.13
CA VAL A 61 -2.27 -14.02 -19.23
C VAL A 61 -3.69 -13.58 -19.54
N LYS A 62 -4.63 -14.53 -19.68
CA LYS A 62 -6.06 -14.24 -19.90
C LYS A 62 -6.66 -13.40 -18.77
N LEU A 63 -6.23 -13.65 -17.53
CA LEU A 63 -6.67 -12.86 -16.38
C LEU A 63 -6.13 -11.42 -16.43
N TYR A 64 -4.91 -11.22 -16.93
CA TYR A 64 -4.37 -9.88 -17.18
C TYR A 64 -5.08 -9.15 -18.32
N GLU A 65 -5.39 -9.84 -19.42
CA GLU A 65 -6.11 -9.25 -20.55
C GLU A 65 -7.51 -8.79 -20.17
N THR A 66 -8.20 -9.60 -19.37
CA THR A 66 -9.58 -9.34 -18.94
C THR A 66 -9.67 -8.34 -17.79
N ILE A 67 -8.78 -8.41 -16.79
CA ILE A 67 -8.89 -7.60 -15.58
C ILE A 67 -7.74 -6.60 -15.46
N GLY A 68 -6.50 -7.08 -15.60
CA GLY A 68 -5.30 -6.29 -15.34
C GLY A 68 -5.16 -5.08 -16.26
N TRP A 69 -5.08 -5.28 -17.58
CA TRP A 69 -4.83 -4.22 -18.56
C TRP A 69 -5.94 -3.17 -18.61
N PRO A 70 -7.24 -3.53 -18.55
CA PRO A 70 -8.30 -2.54 -18.44
C PRO A 70 -8.18 -1.67 -17.18
N LEU A 71 -7.81 -2.25 -16.04
CA LEU A 71 -7.55 -1.48 -14.81
C LEU A 71 -6.36 -0.54 -14.95
N TYR A 72 -5.28 -0.96 -15.61
CA TYR A 72 -4.13 -0.08 -15.91
C TYR A 72 -4.44 1.03 -16.91
N ARG A 73 -5.45 0.87 -17.77
CA ARG A 73 -5.90 1.94 -18.69
C ARG A 73 -6.80 2.94 -17.99
N LYS A 74 -7.68 2.48 -17.10
CA LYS A 74 -8.63 3.35 -16.41
C LYS A 74 -8.03 4.06 -15.20
N TYR A 75 -7.16 3.37 -14.48
CA TYR A 75 -6.41 3.91 -13.35
C TYR A 75 -4.93 4.00 -13.73
N ARG A 76 -4.24 5.05 -13.27
CA ARG A 76 -2.79 5.20 -13.44
C ARG A 76 -2.02 3.93 -13.06
N HIS A 77 -2.53 3.16 -12.08
CA HIS A 77 -2.02 1.86 -11.69
C HIS A 77 -3.14 0.93 -11.20
N ALA A 78 -3.06 -0.37 -11.48
CA ALA A 78 -4.06 -1.35 -11.02
C ALA A 78 -4.14 -1.46 -9.48
N TYR A 79 -3.03 -1.21 -8.79
CA TYR A 79 -2.96 -1.16 -7.32
C TYR A 79 -3.85 -0.06 -6.73
N ASP A 80 -3.93 1.11 -7.39
CA ASP A 80 -4.78 2.20 -6.93
C ASP A 80 -6.26 1.86 -7.15
N ALA A 81 -6.57 1.14 -8.22
CA ALA A 81 -7.91 0.58 -8.43
C ALA A 81 -8.30 -0.40 -7.31
N PHE A 82 -7.36 -1.21 -6.83
CA PHE A 82 -7.61 -2.13 -5.71
C PHE A 82 -7.82 -1.38 -4.40
N LYS A 83 -7.11 -0.26 -4.15
CA LYS A 83 -7.39 0.59 -2.99
C LYS A 83 -8.79 1.18 -3.04
N VAL A 84 -9.18 1.74 -4.19
CA VAL A 84 -10.53 2.29 -4.38
C VAL A 84 -11.59 1.21 -4.18
N ALA A 85 -11.32 -0.03 -4.61
CA ALA A 85 -12.21 -1.17 -4.37
C ALA A 85 -12.41 -1.51 -2.88
N ILE A 86 -11.45 -1.19 -2.02
CA ILE A 86 -11.56 -1.36 -0.55
C ILE A 86 -12.31 -0.18 0.06
N THR A 87 -11.96 1.06 -0.30
CA THR A 87 -12.48 2.27 0.33
C THR A 87 -13.94 2.57 -0.04
N MET A 88 -14.31 2.43 -1.32
CA MET A 88 -15.65 2.81 -1.79
C MET A 88 -16.71 1.71 -1.64
N GLY A 89 -16.41 0.61 -0.96
CA GLY A 89 -17.41 -0.41 -0.62
C GLY A 89 -18.28 -0.84 -1.80
N LEU A 90 -17.67 -1.42 -2.84
CA LEU A 90 -18.28 -2.25 -3.89
C LEU A 90 -19.52 -1.75 -4.69
N CYS A 91 -20.08 -0.55 -4.47
CA CYS A 91 -21.36 -0.20 -5.11
C CYS A 91 -21.22 0.48 -6.48
N GLU A 92 -20.10 1.12 -6.83
CA GLU A 92 -20.00 1.88 -8.10
C GLU A 92 -18.71 1.65 -8.88
N MET A 93 -18.22 0.42 -8.95
CA MET A 93 -17.21 0.13 -9.98
C MET A 93 -17.87 -0.38 -11.26
N LYS A 94 -18.66 0.52 -11.90
CA LYS A 94 -19.18 0.39 -13.29
C LYS A 94 -18.11 -0.06 -14.29
N THR A 95 -16.84 0.22 -13.96
CA THR A 95 -15.65 -0.29 -14.66
C THR A 95 -15.64 -1.80 -14.87
N TRP A 96 -15.98 -2.60 -13.85
CA TRP A 96 -15.92 -4.06 -13.99
C TRP A 96 -17.01 -4.56 -14.94
N ASP A 97 -18.19 -3.96 -14.87
CA ASP A 97 -19.33 -4.35 -15.69
C ASP A 97 -19.19 -3.87 -17.15
N GLU A 98 -18.49 -2.75 -17.40
CA GLU A 98 -18.12 -2.32 -18.76
C GLU A 98 -17.04 -3.20 -19.40
N VAL A 99 -16.07 -3.65 -18.60
CA VAL A 99 -15.00 -4.54 -19.06
C VAL A 99 -15.54 -5.94 -19.35
N THR A 100 -16.52 -6.43 -18.58
CA THR A 100 -17.15 -7.73 -18.82
C THR A 100 -18.15 -7.74 -19.97
N ARG A 101 -18.79 -6.61 -20.30
CA ARG A 101 -19.79 -6.54 -21.38
C ARG A 101 -19.20 -6.75 -22.78
N LYS A 102 -17.90 -6.50 -22.98
CA LYS A 102 -17.21 -6.75 -24.25
C LYS A 102 -16.75 -8.20 -24.43
N GLY A 103 -16.78 -9.03 -23.39
CA GLY A 103 -16.59 -10.48 -23.49
C GLY A 103 -17.92 -11.12 -23.86
N GLU A 104 -17.96 -11.81 -25.00
CA GLU A 104 -19.16 -12.39 -25.61
C GLU A 104 -20.05 -13.10 -24.58
N ALA A 105 -21.24 -12.53 -24.39
CA ALA A 105 -22.30 -13.08 -23.57
C ALA A 105 -22.90 -14.30 -24.26
N ARG A 106 -22.24 -15.46 -24.11
CA ARG A 106 -22.82 -16.79 -24.26
C ARG A 106 -21.94 -17.76 -23.50
N ASP A 107 -22.57 -18.57 -22.66
CA ASP A 107 -22.03 -19.75 -21.98
C ASP A 107 -21.52 -19.59 -20.51
N SER A 108 -21.57 -20.74 -19.83
CA SER A 108 -21.14 -21.12 -18.47
C SER A 108 -19.90 -20.43 -17.89
N THR A 109 -19.05 -19.85 -18.73
CA THR A 109 -17.88 -19.02 -18.42
C THR A 109 -18.20 -17.79 -17.56
N TYR A 110 -19.37 -17.15 -17.75
CA TYR A 110 -19.75 -15.96 -16.97
C TYR A 110 -19.93 -16.25 -15.47
N ARG A 111 -20.44 -17.45 -15.14
CA ARG A 111 -20.61 -17.89 -13.75
C ARG A 111 -19.27 -18.16 -13.07
N SER A 112 -18.28 -18.66 -13.83
CA SER A 112 -16.90 -18.82 -13.35
C SER A 112 -16.24 -17.45 -13.08
N TYR A 113 -16.47 -16.48 -13.97
CA TYR A 113 -15.93 -15.12 -13.83
C TYR A 113 -16.46 -14.38 -12.59
N GLN A 114 -17.73 -14.56 -12.23
CA GLN A 114 -18.28 -14.00 -10.99
C GLN A 114 -17.60 -14.58 -9.73
N LYS A 115 -17.29 -15.89 -9.72
CA LYS A 115 -16.54 -16.53 -8.64
C LYS A 115 -15.11 -16.01 -8.54
N VAL A 116 -14.44 -15.86 -9.68
CA VAL A 116 -13.09 -15.28 -9.80
C VAL A 116 -13.07 -13.85 -9.24
N ARG A 117 -14.10 -13.05 -9.56
CA ARG A 117 -14.24 -11.67 -9.07
C ARG A 117 -14.41 -11.63 -7.55
N GLU A 118 -15.29 -12.45 -6.98
CA GLU A 118 -15.50 -12.50 -5.53
C GLU A 118 -14.24 -12.94 -4.79
N GLU A 119 -13.54 -13.95 -5.30
CA GLU A 119 -12.28 -14.42 -4.73
C GLU A 119 -11.17 -13.36 -4.81
N LEU A 120 -11.08 -12.66 -5.95
CA LEU A 120 -10.15 -11.56 -6.13
C LEU A 120 -10.39 -10.46 -5.09
N LEU A 121 -11.67 -10.11 -4.86
CA LEU A 121 -12.05 -9.13 -3.84
C LEU A 121 -11.71 -9.59 -2.42
N ASN A 122 -11.94 -10.87 -2.11
CA ASN A 122 -11.56 -11.44 -0.82
C ASN A 122 -10.05 -11.39 -0.60
N ASN A 123 -9.27 -11.68 -1.64
CA ASN A 123 -7.81 -11.59 -1.59
C ASN A 123 -7.31 -10.15 -1.45
N ILE A 124 -7.93 -9.19 -2.16
CA ILE A 124 -7.61 -7.76 -2.02
C ILE A 124 -7.91 -7.29 -0.59
N LYS A 125 -9.09 -7.59 -0.05
CA LYS A 125 -9.46 -7.24 1.34
C LYS A 125 -8.47 -7.84 2.35
N ARG A 126 -8.10 -9.11 2.21
CA ARG A 126 -7.17 -9.76 3.15
C ARG A 126 -5.75 -9.20 3.08
N ARG A 127 -5.27 -8.85 1.89
CA ARG A 127 -3.86 -8.49 1.65
C ARG A 127 -3.58 -6.99 1.62
N MET A 128 -4.58 -6.16 1.33
CA MET A 128 -4.41 -4.70 1.24
C MET A 128 -5.12 -3.93 2.37
N THR A 129 -5.98 -4.58 3.16
CA THR A 129 -6.39 -3.98 4.43
C THR A 129 -5.19 -4.04 5.37
N PRO A 130 -4.76 -2.91 5.97
CA PRO A 130 -3.67 -2.92 6.93
C PRO A 130 -4.01 -3.91 8.05
N GLN A 131 -3.22 -4.97 8.15
CA GLN A 131 -3.34 -5.93 9.24
C GLN A 131 -2.96 -5.20 10.52
N PRO A 132 -3.78 -5.26 11.59
CA PRO A 132 -3.43 -4.61 12.85
C PRO A 132 -2.12 -5.21 13.36
N VAL A 133 -1.04 -4.43 13.30
CA VAL A 133 0.26 -4.86 13.80
C VAL A 133 0.17 -4.84 15.32
N LYS A 134 0.27 -6.02 15.95
CA LYS A 134 0.39 -6.12 17.40
C LYS A 134 1.79 -5.67 17.82
N ILE A 135 1.99 -4.37 17.95
CA ILE A 135 3.23 -3.82 18.50
C ILE A 135 3.20 -4.02 20.01
N ARG A 136 4.05 -4.93 20.52
CA ARG A 136 4.34 -5.07 21.95
C ARG A 136 5.58 -4.23 22.26
N ALA A 137 5.40 -2.94 22.49
CA ALA A 137 6.44 -2.13 23.14
C ALA A 137 6.44 -2.47 24.64
N ARG A 138 7.61 -2.45 25.30
CA ARG A 138 7.70 -2.67 26.77
C ARG A 138 7.14 -1.44 27.50
N PHE A 139 5.82 -1.35 27.61
CA PHE A 139 5.13 -0.37 28.46
C PHE A 139 5.56 -0.51 29.92
N ASP A 140 6.02 -1.70 30.33
CA ASP A 140 6.48 -2.01 31.69
C ASP A 140 7.59 -1.08 32.19
N ALA A 141 8.44 -0.54 31.31
CA ALA A 141 9.50 0.37 31.73
C ALA A 141 8.95 1.76 32.06
N MET A 142 8.00 2.24 31.25
CA MET A 142 7.33 3.53 31.47
C MET A 142 6.40 3.46 32.69
N GLU A 143 5.65 2.38 32.84
CA GLU A 143 4.76 2.16 33.98
C GLU A 143 5.54 2.09 35.30
N ARG A 144 6.69 1.40 35.31
CA ARG A 144 7.58 1.37 36.47
C ARG A 144 8.11 2.76 36.84
N ALA A 145 8.52 3.55 35.86
CA ALA A 145 9.01 4.91 36.09
C ALA A 145 7.90 5.84 36.65
N LEU A 146 6.69 5.77 36.10
CA LEU A 146 5.55 6.57 36.57
C LEU A 146 5.13 6.19 38.00
N ASN A 147 5.17 4.90 38.34
CA ASN A 147 4.89 4.43 39.69
C ASN A 147 5.96 4.90 40.69
N GLU A 148 7.24 4.88 40.30
CA GLU A 148 8.31 5.41 41.16
C GLU A 148 8.12 6.89 41.43
N ILE A 149 7.87 7.70 40.39
CA ILE A 149 7.63 9.15 40.51
C ILE A 149 6.42 9.43 41.41
N LYS A 150 5.33 8.67 41.26
CA LYS A 150 4.14 8.78 42.11
C LYS A 150 4.49 8.51 43.58
N ASN A 151 5.18 7.42 43.86
CA ASN A 151 5.57 7.04 45.22
C ASN A 151 6.45 8.10 45.88
N THR A 152 7.41 8.67 45.15
CA THR A 152 8.28 9.74 45.66
C THR A 152 7.49 11.02 45.95
N LEU A 153 6.54 11.37 45.08
CA LEU A 153 5.75 12.59 45.23
C LEU A 153 4.72 12.47 46.35
N GLU A 154 4.10 11.31 46.55
CA GLU A 154 3.10 11.07 47.61
C GLU A 154 3.70 11.07 49.03
N GLN A 155 5.03 10.96 49.17
CA GLN A 155 5.72 11.16 50.47
C GLN A 155 5.60 12.58 50.99
N TYR A 156 5.38 13.57 50.10
CA TYR A 156 5.21 14.96 50.48
C TYR A 156 3.73 15.27 50.75
N ARG A 157 3.41 15.70 51.98
CA ARG A 157 2.04 15.94 52.48
C ARG A 157 1.15 16.87 51.65
N TRP A 158 1.72 17.63 50.71
CA TRP A 158 1.02 18.61 49.90
C TRP A 158 1.03 18.28 48.40
N SER A 159 1.53 17.10 48.01
CA SER A 159 1.62 16.71 46.61
C SER A 159 0.42 15.88 46.17
N ARG A 160 -0.12 16.17 44.98
CA ARG A 160 -1.09 15.32 44.28
C ARG A 160 -0.56 15.01 42.89
N PHE A 161 -0.24 13.76 42.64
CA PHE A 161 0.18 13.27 41.33
C PHE A 161 -1.00 12.57 40.65
N LYS A 162 -1.44 13.10 39.51
CA LYS A 162 -2.51 12.51 38.69
C LYS A 162 -1.99 12.33 37.26
N ILE A 163 -2.04 11.10 36.78
CA ILE A 163 -1.73 10.78 35.38
C ILE A 163 -2.96 11.16 34.56
N GLU A 164 -2.86 12.19 33.72
CA GLU A 164 -3.98 12.66 32.88
C GLU A 164 -4.24 11.74 31.68
N LYS A 165 -3.20 11.09 31.13
CA LYS A 165 -3.33 10.16 30.01
C LYS A 165 -2.37 8.99 30.13
N GLU A 166 -2.89 7.78 29.90
CA GLU A 166 -2.09 6.56 29.84
C GLU A 166 -1.21 6.52 28.60
N ALA A 167 -0.06 5.85 28.70
CA ALA A 167 0.81 5.61 27.56
C ALA A 167 0.08 4.74 26.54
N LYS A 168 -0.22 5.29 25.36
CA LYS A 168 -0.88 4.58 24.26
C LYS A 168 0.09 4.39 23.10
N LEU A 169 -0.10 3.29 22.37
CA LEU A 169 0.58 3.07 21.11
C LEU A 169 0.04 4.07 20.09
N VAL A 170 0.93 4.82 19.43
CA VAL A 170 0.55 5.81 18.42
C VAL A 170 1.01 5.29 17.05
N SER A 171 0.09 5.23 16.08
CA SER A 171 0.41 4.97 14.67
C SER A 171 0.61 6.27 13.90
N GLU A 172 1.22 6.23 12.70
CA GLU A 172 1.44 7.41 11.85
C GLU A 172 0.16 8.21 11.54
N THR A 173 -1.00 7.54 11.55
CA THR A 173 -2.32 8.18 11.41
C THR A 173 -2.76 8.89 12.69
N ASP A 174 -2.46 8.32 13.85
CA ASP A 174 -2.84 8.88 15.14
C ASP A 174 -1.98 10.12 15.48
N ASP A 175 -0.73 10.21 15.01
CA ASP A 175 0.17 11.35 15.24
C ASP A 175 -0.44 12.70 14.83
N ARG A 176 -1.21 12.73 13.73
CA ARG A 176 -1.89 13.96 13.27
C ARG A 176 -3.03 14.37 14.19
N ASP A 177 -3.81 13.40 14.65
CA ASP A 177 -4.94 13.62 15.54
C ASP A 177 -4.44 14.01 16.94
N PHE A 178 -3.35 13.42 17.40
CA PHE A 178 -2.66 13.80 18.63
C PHE A 178 -2.09 15.21 18.56
N ALA A 179 -1.42 15.58 17.46
CA ALA A 179 -0.91 16.94 17.28
C ALA A 179 -2.03 18.00 17.32
N ALA A 180 -3.16 17.73 16.67
CA ALA A 180 -4.33 18.60 16.71
C ALA A 180 -4.93 18.72 18.13
N LEU A 181 -5.01 17.60 18.87
CA LEU A 181 -5.45 17.57 20.26
C LEU A 181 -4.51 18.35 21.20
N MET A 182 -3.20 18.25 20.98
CA MET A 182 -2.19 18.97 21.78
C MET A 182 -2.23 20.47 21.51
N ALA A 183 -2.30 20.88 20.23
CA ALA A 183 -2.45 22.29 19.87
C ALA A 183 -3.76 22.88 20.43
N LYS A 184 -4.84 22.08 20.49
CA LYS A 184 -6.09 22.50 21.12
C LYS A 184 -5.95 22.67 22.64
N ALA A 185 -5.28 21.74 23.31
CA ALA A 185 -5.04 21.79 24.76
C ALA A 185 -4.11 22.95 25.16
N GLU A 186 -3.07 23.23 24.36
CA GLU A 186 -2.19 24.40 24.56
C GLU A 186 -2.99 25.69 24.44
N LYS A 187 -3.85 25.80 23.42
CA LYS A 187 -4.72 26.96 23.22
C LYS A 187 -5.76 27.13 24.35
N GLU A 188 -6.28 26.04 24.90
CA GLU A 188 -7.18 26.07 26.06
C GLU A 188 -6.45 26.51 27.35
N ASN A 189 -5.20 26.07 27.55
CA ASN A 189 -4.38 26.52 28.68
C ASN A 189 -3.98 28.00 28.58
N GLU A 190 -3.73 28.51 27.36
CA GLU A 190 -3.48 29.94 27.11
C GLU A 190 -4.72 30.81 27.36
N MET A 191 -5.94 30.28 27.19
CA MET A 191 -7.18 31.02 27.43
C MET A 191 -7.62 31.03 28.89
N VAL A 192 -7.03 30.18 29.74
CA VAL A 192 -7.38 30.03 31.17
C VAL A 192 -6.31 30.65 32.10
N SER A 193 -5.16 31.08 31.54
CA SER A 193 -4.14 31.89 32.23
C SER A 193 -4.29 33.38 31.94
#